data_AF-A0A5S3XHN1-F1
#
_entry.id   AF-A0A5S3XHN1-F1
#
_cell.length_a   1.000
_cell.length_b   1.000
_cell.length_c   1.000
_cell.angle_alpha   90.00
_cell.angle_beta   90.00
_cell.angle_gamma   90.00
#
_symmetry.space_group_name_H-M   'P 1'
#
loop_
_entity.id
_entity.type
_entity.pdbx_description
1 polymer ?
#
loop_
_entity_poly.entity_id
_entity_poly.type
_entity_poly.pdbx_seq_one_letter_code
_entity_poly.pdbx_strand_id
1 'polypeptide(L)'
;MKLKIASLFVAFFAYFFMEVAIAGTCEIQYTRTSCPGKEKISYKKCKGKQSCSKFKEASTAAECGAMAVKSCKNKRLTVTKLKVINAIFDGGKITASNGSDDFCTVYEKASEEFNKCGG
;
A
#
# COMPACT_ATOMS: atom_id res chain seq x y z
N MET A 1 -53.08 10.59 -43.57
CA MET A 1 -52.44 10.51 -42.24
C MET A 1 -52.13 9.06 -41.92
N LYS A 2 -50.88 8.60 -42.09
CA LYS A 2 -50.33 7.37 -41.49
C LYS A 2 -48.81 7.57 -41.38
N LEU A 3 -48.45 8.31 -40.35
CA LEU A 3 -47.08 8.56 -39.92
C LEU A 3 -46.53 7.25 -39.37
N LYS A 4 -45.53 6.65 -40.03
CA LYS A 4 -44.71 5.58 -39.42
C LYS A 4 -43.25 6.03 -39.41
N ILE A 5 -43.00 7.02 -38.56
CA ILE A 5 -41.69 7.31 -38.00
C ILE A 5 -41.34 6.13 -37.11
N ALA A 6 -40.62 5.14 -37.64
CA ALA A 6 -40.17 3.99 -36.86
C ALA A 6 -38.81 3.47 -37.35
N SER A 7 -37.91 4.36 -37.78
CA SER A 7 -36.60 3.95 -38.29
C SER A 7 -35.42 4.78 -37.75
N LEU A 8 -35.60 5.47 -36.62
CA LEU A 8 -34.59 6.38 -36.05
C LEU A 8 -34.45 6.29 -34.52
N PHE A 9 -34.84 5.16 -33.93
CA PHE A 9 -34.79 4.94 -32.46
C PHE A 9 -33.86 3.80 -32.02
N VAL A 10 -32.90 3.40 -32.85
CA VAL A 10 -31.89 2.39 -32.46
C VAL A 10 -30.52 3.02 -32.12
N ALA A 11 -30.35 4.33 -32.34
CA ALA A 11 -29.05 5.00 -32.20
C ALA A 11 -28.83 5.77 -30.88
N PHE A 12 -29.66 5.57 -29.84
CA PHE A 12 -29.58 6.37 -28.60
C PHE A 12 -29.57 5.57 -27.29
N PHE A 13 -29.30 4.27 -27.36
CA PHE A 13 -29.14 3.41 -26.17
C PHE A 13 -27.72 2.85 -26.02
N ALA A 14 -26.73 3.46 -26.69
CA ALA A 14 -25.33 3.31 -26.35
C ALA A 14 -24.92 4.40 -25.34
N TYR A 15 -25.74 4.58 -24.29
CA TYR A 15 -25.36 5.38 -23.13
C TYR A 15 -24.32 4.59 -22.35
N PHE A 16 -23.07 4.79 -22.75
CA PHE A 16 -22.04 5.28 -21.84
C PHE A 16 -22.04 4.59 -20.47
N PHE A 17 -21.63 3.32 -20.43
CA PHE A 17 -21.10 2.75 -19.20
C PHE A 17 -19.80 3.51 -18.88
N MET A 18 -19.91 4.66 -18.19
CA MET A 18 -18.78 5.18 -17.42
C MET A 18 -18.47 4.12 -16.38
N GLU A 19 -17.45 3.31 -16.64
CA GLU A 19 -16.74 2.62 -15.58
C GLU A 19 -16.20 3.70 -14.65
N VAL A 20 -16.91 3.95 -13.55
CA VAL A 20 -16.36 4.71 -12.44
C VAL A 20 -15.19 3.88 -11.93
N ALA A 21 -13.98 4.26 -12.31
CA ALA A 21 -12.77 3.68 -11.76
C ALA A 21 -12.71 4.06 -10.27
N ILE A 22 -13.28 3.22 -9.42
CA ILE A 22 -13.14 3.33 -7.97
C ILE A 22 -11.71 2.88 -7.68
N ALA A 23 -10.80 3.84 -7.49
CA ALA A 23 -9.47 3.54 -6.98
C ALA A 23 -9.63 3.01 -5.55
N GLY A 24 -9.23 1.76 -5.33
CA GLY A 24 -9.25 1.14 -4.00
C GLY A 24 -8.30 1.85 -3.03
N THR A 25 -8.60 1.75 -1.74
CA THR A 25 -7.77 2.32 -0.66
C THR A 25 -6.79 1.28 -0.16
N CYS A 26 -5.49 1.59 -0.25
CA CYS A 26 -4.40 0.83 0.32
C CYS A 26 -3.89 1.48 1.60
N GLU A 27 -4.17 0.86 2.75
CA GLU A 27 -3.56 1.23 4.03
C GLU A 27 -2.28 0.43 4.25
N ILE A 28 -1.15 1.12 4.33
CA ILE A 28 0.15 0.54 4.70
C ILE A 28 0.42 0.85 6.16
N GLN A 29 0.50 -0.19 6.97
CA GLN A 29 0.78 -0.09 8.40
C GLN A 29 2.28 -0.26 8.63
N TYR A 30 2.88 0.73 9.29
CA TYR A 30 4.30 0.75 9.60
C TYR A 30 4.47 0.49 11.08
N THR A 31 5.30 -0.50 11.43
CA THR A 31 5.84 -0.65 12.77
C THR A 31 7.36 -0.57 12.69
N ARG A 32 7.97 0.32 13.46
CA ARG A 32 9.41 0.56 13.45
C ARG A 32 10.04 0.06 14.74
N THR A 33 11.25 -0.47 14.64
CA THR A 33 12.14 -0.67 15.79
C THR A 33 13.34 0.24 15.61
N SER A 34 13.61 1.12 16.58
CA SER A 34 14.81 1.96 16.56
C SER A 34 16.07 1.15 16.88
N CYS A 35 17.21 1.66 16.43
CA CYS A 35 18.47 1.35 17.08
C CYS A 35 18.53 2.00 18.47
N PRO A 36 19.31 1.45 19.43
CA PRO A 36 19.38 1.99 20.78
C PRO A 36 19.70 3.50 20.81
N GLY A 37 18.90 4.26 21.55
CA GLY A 37 19.08 5.72 21.70
C GLY A 37 18.65 6.56 20.51
N LYS A 38 18.02 5.94 19.49
CA LYS A 38 17.54 6.62 18.27
C LYS A 38 16.02 6.67 18.16
N GLU A 39 15.29 6.37 19.23
CA GLU A 39 13.82 6.29 19.30
C GLU A 39 13.16 7.55 18.74
N LYS A 40 13.51 8.72 19.31
CA LYS A 40 12.97 10.03 18.90
C LYS A 40 13.14 10.27 17.39
N ILE A 41 14.31 9.91 16.87
CA ILE A 41 14.70 10.15 15.48
C ILE A 41 14.07 9.11 14.53
N SER A 42 13.93 7.87 14.96
CA SER A 42 13.32 6.77 14.19
C SER A 42 11.81 6.96 14.08
N TYR A 43 11.14 7.26 15.20
CA TYR A 43 9.69 7.38 15.31
C TYR A 43 9.14 8.72 14.83
N LYS A 44 9.99 9.73 14.57
CA LYS A 44 9.57 11.00 13.94
C LYS A 44 8.76 10.80 12.64
N LYS A 45 9.04 9.73 11.87
CA LYS A 45 8.31 9.39 10.64
C LYS A 45 6.86 8.93 10.88
N CYS A 46 6.51 8.60 12.12
CA CYS A 46 5.17 8.23 12.58
C CYS A 46 4.70 9.19 13.68
N LYS A 47 5.01 10.49 13.55
CA LYS A 47 4.62 11.54 14.52
C LYS A 47 5.05 11.22 15.96
N GLY A 48 6.20 10.58 16.13
CA GLY A 48 6.75 10.19 17.43
C GLY A 48 6.28 8.83 17.94
N LYS A 49 5.31 8.18 17.28
CA LYS A 49 4.84 6.84 17.65
C LYS A 49 5.67 5.75 16.99
N GLN A 50 5.74 4.58 17.64
CA GLN A 50 6.42 3.40 17.10
C GLN A 50 5.75 2.89 15.81
N SER A 51 4.42 2.98 15.76
CA SER A 51 3.59 2.55 14.64
C SER A 51 2.73 3.68 14.08
N CYS A 52 2.40 3.59 12.78
CA CYS A 52 1.44 4.45 12.11
C CYS A 52 0.93 3.83 10.81
N SER A 53 -0.29 4.19 10.41
CA SER A 53 -0.84 3.86 9.09
C SER A 53 -0.62 5.00 8.10
N LYS A 54 -0.44 4.66 6.82
CA LYS A 54 -0.49 5.62 5.71
C LYS A 54 -1.38 5.07 4.61
N PHE A 55 -2.29 5.91 4.16
CA PHE A 55 -3.23 5.58 3.10
C PHE A 55 -2.66 6.02 1.75
N LYS A 56 -2.87 5.18 0.74
CA LYS A 56 -2.52 5.41 -0.65
C LYS A 56 -3.64 4.86 -1.52
N GLU A 57 -3.75 5.37 -2.73
CA GLU A 57 -4.62 4.80 -3.75
C GLU A 57 -3.91 3.60 -4.39
N ALA A 58 -4.67 2.54 -4.64
CA ALA A 58 -4.23 1.38 -5.40
C ALA A 58 -5.42 0.86 -6.21
N SER A 59 -5.20 0.47 -7.46
CA SER A 59 -6.27 -0.10 -8.29
C SER A 59 -6.53 -1.57 -7.97
N THR A 60 -5.57 -2.25 -7.31
CA THR A 60 -5.66 -3.68 -6.98
C THR A 60 -4.94 -4.01 -5.67
N ALA A 61 -5.32 -5.14 -5.07
CA ALA A 61 -4.62 -5.73 -3.93
C ALA A 61 -3.13 -6.02 -4.23
N ALA A 62 -2.83 -6.47 -5.46
CA ALA A 62 -1.46 -6.75 -5.90
C ALA A 62 -0.59 -5.47 -5.92
N GLU A 63 -1.15 -4.37 -6.42
CA GLU A 63 -0.49 -3.06 -6.40
C GLU A 63 -0.26 -2.58 -4.95
N CYS A 64 -1.26 -2.74 -4.08
CA CYS A 64 -1.12 -2.43 -2.65
C CYS A 64 0.01 -3.25 -2.00
N GLY A 65 0.07 -4.55 -2.28
CA GLY A 65 1.14 -5.44 -1.83
C GLY A 65 2.53 -5.01 -2.34
N ALA A 66 2.66 -4.66 -3.61
CA ALA A 66 3.91 -4.14 -4.17
C ALA A 66 4.35 -2.82 -3.49
N MET A 67 3.40 -1.93 -3.18
CA MET A 67 3.68 -0.73 -2.41
C MET A 67 4.08 -1.01 -0.96
N ALA A 68 3.54 -2.07 -0.35
CA ALA A 68 3.91 -2.53 0.98
C ALA A 68 5.36 -3.07 0.99
N VAL A 69 5.74 -3.93 0.04
CA VAL A 69 7.14 -4.40 -0.11
C VAL A 69 8.09 -3.23 -0.35
N LYS A 70 7.76 -2.32 -1.27
CA LYS A 70 8.58 -1.11 -1.52
C LYS A 70 8.71 -0.24 -0.27
N SER A 71 7.71 -0.26 0.60
CA SER A 71 7.71 0.45 1.87
C SER A 71 8.64 -0.16 2.91
N CYS A 72 9.22 -1.35 2.70
CA CYS A 72 10.20 -1.97 3.60
C CYS A 72 11.55 -1.26 3.60
N LYS A 73 11.97 -0.69 2.46
CA LYS A 73 13.26 -0.02 2.29
C LYS A 73 13.69 0.84 3.48
N ASN A 74 14.90 0.64 3.96
CA ASN A 74 15.54 1.34 5.05
C ASN A 74 16.90 1.90 4.64
N LYS A 75 16.96 3.21 4.43
CA LYS A 75 18.22 3.93 4.15
C LYS A 75 18.90 4.49 5.42
N ARG A 76 18.31 4.31 6.60
CA ARG A 76 18.79 4.91 7.86
C ARG A 76 19.28 3.82 8.80
N LEU A 77 20.28 3.08 8.32
CA LEU A 77 20.79 1.86 8.94
C LEU A 77 21.12 2.06 10.43
N THR A 78 21.82 3.16 10.75
CA THR A 78 22.22 3.53 12.12
C THR A 78 21.09 4.12 12.99
N VAL A 79 19.85 4.15 12.50
CA VAL A 79 18.70 4.77 13.19
C VAL A 79 17.54 3.81 13.34
N THR A 80 17.14 3.16 12.26
CA THR A 80 16.00 2.23 12.23
C THR A 80 16.56 0.83 12.09
N LYS A 81 16.41 0.03 13.14
CA LYS A 81 16.88 -1.37 13.22
C LYS A 81 16.05 -2.28 12.32
N LEU A 82 14.73 -2.16 12.42
CA LEU A 82 13.77 -3.04 11.74
C LEU A 82 12.52 -2.26 11.35
N LYS A 83 11.86 -2.73 10.30
CA LYS A 83 10.50 -2.33 9.94
C LYS A 83 9.69 -3.59 9.70
N VAL A 84 8.51 -3.61 10.28
CA VAL A 84 7.45 -4.56 9.97
C VAL A 84 6.39 -3.79 9.19
N ILE A 85 5.98 -4.31 8.04
CA ILE A 85 5.00 -3.66 7.16
C ILE A 85 3.83 -4.61 6.93
N ASN A 86 2.63 -4.18 7.30
CA ASN A 86 1.38 -4.86 6.97
C ASN A 86 0.58 -4.01 5.97
N ALA A 87 -0.38 -4.62 5.28
CA ALA A 87 -1.23 -3.90 4.35
C ALA A 87 -2.69 -4.36 4.41
N ILE A 88 -3.59 -3.40 4.22
CA ILE A 88 -5.03 -3.58 4.10
C ILE A 88 -5.46 -2.92 2.79
N PHE A 89 -6.17 -3.65 1.95
CA PHE A 89 -6.73 -3.16 0.68
C PHE A 89 -8.26 -3.20 0.77
N ASP A 90 -8.91 -2.05 0.61
CA ASP A 90 -10.36 -1.88 0.73
C ASP A 90 -10.96 -2.50 2.00
N GLY A 91 -10.25 -2.33 3.12
CA GLY A 91 -10.63 -2.89 4.43
C GLY A 91 -10.27 -4.37 4.61
N GLY A 92 -9.87 -5.08 3.56
CA GLY A 92 -9.40 -6.47 3.62
C GLY A 92 -7.89 -6.57 3.87
N LYS A 93 -7.49 -7.31 4.91
CA LYS A 93 -6.07 -7.59 5.15
C LYS A 93 -5.52 -8.45 4.00
N ILE A 94 -4.34 -8.07 3.50
CA ILE A 94 -3.62 -8.83 2.47
C ILE A 94 -2.28 -9.33 3.02
N THR A 95 -1.78 -10.43 2.47
CA THR A 95 -0.52 -11.05 2.86
C THR A 95 0.53 -10.97 1.76
N ALA A 96 1.79 -11.12 2.13
CA ALA A 96 2.91 -11.24 1.22
C ALA A 96 2.87 -12.57 0.44
N SER A 97 3.69 -12.69 -0.60
CA SER A 97 3.72 -13.87 -1.48
C SER A 97 4.08 -15.18 -0.77
N ASN A 98 4.72 -15.12 0.40
CA ASN A 98 5.02 -16.28 1.25
C ASN A 98 3.94 -16.54 2.32
N GLY A 99 2.79 -15.86 2.26
CA GLY A 99 1.71 -15.96 3.24
C GLY A 99 1.92 -15.16 4.53
N SER A 100 3.05 -14.45 4.69
CA SER A 100 3.31 -13.62 5.87
C SER A 100 2.46 -12.35 5.88
N ASP A 101 2.05 -11.93 7.06
CA ASP A 101 1.47 -10.60 7.28
C ASP A 101 2.50 -9.48 7.11
N ASP A 102 3.77 -9.76 7.42
CA ASP A 102 4.88 -8.83 7.26
C ASP A 102 5.46 -8.92 5.85
N PHE A 103 5.16 -7.91 5.04
CA PHE A 103 5.67 -7.75 3.68
C PHE A 103 7.19 -7.62 3.61
N CYS A 104 7.87 -7.31 4.72
CA CYS A 104 9.32 -7.24 4.73
C CYS A 104 10.01 -8.61 4.77
N THR A 105 9.26 -9.70 4.97
CA THR A 105 9.79 -11.06 4.87
C THR A 105 10.10 -11.50 3.44
N VAL A 106 9.48 -10.87 2.44
CA VAL A 106 9.75 -11.11 1.00
C VAL A 106 10.58 -9.98 0.37
N TYR A 107 11.05 -9.03 1.17
CA TYR A 107 11.86 -7.92 0.69
C TYR A 107 13.32 -8.35 0.52
N GLU A 108 13.80 -8.33 -0.72
CA GLU A 108 15.12 -8.87 -1.11
C GLU A 108 16.30 -8.29 -0.31
N LYS A 109 16.22 -7.01 0.10
CA LYS A 109 17.33 -6.32 0.80
C LYS A 109 17.19 -6.33 2.31
N ALA A 110 16.26 -7.09 2.89
CA ALA A 110 16.03 -7.12 4.33
C ALA A 110 17.31 -7.48 5.12
N SER A 111 18.10 -8.44 4.63
CA SER A 111 19.36 -8.87 5.26
C SER A 111 20.48 -7.82 5.21
N GLU A 112 20.44 -6.94 4.18
CA GLU A 112 21.39 -5.85 3.98
C GLU A 112 21.00 -4.59 4.75
N GLU A 113 19.69 -4.32 4.89
CA GLU A 113 19.19 -3.05 5.40
C GLU A 113 18.67 -3.11 6.85
N PHE A 114 18.40 -4.30 7.38
CA PHE A 114 17.92 -4.47 8.76
C PHE A 114 19.02 -4.97 9.70
N ASN A 115 18.82 -4.71 10.99
CA ASN A 115 19.74 -5.02 12.07
C ASN A 115 21.13 -4.37 11.96
N LYS A 116 21.27 -3.31 11.16
CA LYS A 116 22.52 -2.56 10.95
C LYS A 116 22.66 -1.40 11.94
N CYS A 117 22.62 -1.68 13.24
CA CYS A 117 22.73 -0.63 14.28
C CYS A 117 24.17 -0.20 14.60
N GLY A 118 25.17 -0.75 13.90
CA GLY A 118 26.56 -0.31 13.98
C GLY A 118 26.87 0.65 12.84
N GLY A 119 27.34 1.83 13.20
CA GLY A 119 28.04 2.78 12.33
C GLY A 119 29.23 3.31 13.09
#